data_AF-A0A4P7ZT01-F1
#
_entry.id   AF-A0A4P7ZT01-F1
#
_cell.length_a   1.000
_cell.length_b   1.000
_cell.length_c   1.000
_cell.angle_alpha   90.00
_cell.angle_beta   90.00
_cell.angle_gamma   90.00
#
_symmetry.space_group_name_H-M   'P 1'
#
loop_
_entity.id
_entity.type
_entity.pdbx_description
1 polymer ?
#
loop_
_entity_poly.entity_id
_entity_poly.type
_entity_poly.pdbx_seq_one_letter_code
_entity_poly.pdbx_strand_id
1 'polypeptide(L)'
;MAHPFASQPFQSQLDVQLLLAPSRQLSGDGQLRELMQERRRHLSDGSGGLWYLSPEHLAELRFCGLELSAGSNEALAIRDPRAAEWLQLRFGGQLQPISLSSAWLMDEALELPAPAPLANVG
;
A
#
# COMPACT_ATOMS: atom_id res chain seq x y z
N MET A 1 42.10 -12.94 14.99
CA MET A 1 41.71 -12.18 13.79
C MET A 1 40.18 -12.16 13.78
N ALA A 2 39.58 -11.02 14.13
CA ALA A 2 38.13 -10.86 14.19
C ALA A 2 37.62 -10.39 12.82
N HIS A 3 36.61 -11.06 12.27
CA HIS A 3 35.93 -10.65 11.04
C HIS A 3 34.98 -9.47 11.35
N PRO A 4 35.15 -8.27 10.76
CA PRO A 4 34.34 -7.10 11.12
C PRO A 4 33.12 -6.86 10.20
N PHE A 5 32.78 -7.78 9.30
CA PHE A 5 31.67 -7.58 8.36
C PHE A 5 30.48 -8.47 8.72
N ALA A 6 29.82 -8.15 9.83
CA ALA A 6 28.41 -8.46 9.96
C ALA A 6 27.66 -7.52 9.01
N SER A 7 27.32 -8.01 7.82
CA SER A 7 26.42 -7.30 6.91
C SER A 7 25.07 -7.16 7.60
N GLN A 8 24.85 -6.04 8.28
CA GLN A 8 23.51 -5.64 8.68
C GLN A 8 22.69 -5.55 7.39
N PRO A 9 21.52 -6.21 7.29
CA PRO A 9 20.65 -5.95 6.14
C PRO A 9 20.29 -4.47 6.24
N PHE A 10 20.80 -3.65 5.31
CA PHE A 10 20.26 -2.32 5.11
C PHE A 10 18.77 -2.53 4.87
N GLN A 11 17.93 -2.17 5.84
CA GLN A 11 16.50 -2.07 5.64
C GLN A 11 16.31 -0.91 4.67
N SER A 12 16.35 -1.20 3.38
CA SER A 12 16.17 -0.20 2.33
C SER A 12 14.82 0.47 2.57
N GLN A 13 14.83 1.76 2.90
CA GLN A 13 13.61 2.55 2.99
C GLN A 13 13.20 3.00 1.58
N LEU A 14 11.89 3.05 1.34
CA LEU A 14 11.29 3.60 0.14
C LEU A 14 10.48 4.82 0.52
N ASP A 15 10.80 5.94 -0.10
CA ASP A 15 9.94 7.11 -0.09
C ASP A 15 8.74 6.84 -1.02
N VAL A 16 7.55 6.86 -0.42
CA VAL A 16 6.29 6.58 -1.11
C VAL A 16 5.25 7.64 -0.74
N GLN A 17 4.25 7.77 -1.60
CA GLN A 17 3.04 8.51 -1.30
C GLN A 17 2.01 7.54 -0.73
N LEU A 18 1.49 7.83 0.46
CA LEU A 18 0.40 7.09 1.08
C LEU A 18 -0.92 7.76 0.74
N LEU A 19 -1.81 7.06 0.06
CA LEU A 19 -3.19 7.48 -0.16
C LEU A 19 -4.08 6.89 0.92
N LEU A 20 -4.49 7.71 1.89
CA LEU A 20 -5.34 7.34 3.01
C LEU A 20 -6.82 7.56 2.66
N ALA A 21 -7.67 6.60 2.97
CA ALA A 21 -9.12 6.74 2.84
C ALA A 21 -9.88 5.93 3.90
N PRO A 22 -11.15 6.26 4.17
CA PRO A 22 -12.07 5.38 4.90
C PRO A 22 -12.10 3.97 4.31
N SER A 23 -12.25 2.95 5.16
CA SER A 23 -12.33 1.55 4.74
C SER A 23 -13.42 1.31 3.69
N ARG A 24 -13.08 0.53 2.66
CA ARG A 24 -13.87 0.20 1.46
C ARG A 24 -14.05 1.36 0.45
N GLN A 25 -13.50 2.54 0.68
CA GLN A 25 -13.51 3.59 -0.33
C GLN A 25 -12.58 3.28 -1.52
N LEU A 26 -11.38 2.75 -1.26
CA LEU A 26 -10.43 2.37 -2.30
C LEU A 26 -10.72 0.98 -2.86
N SER A 27 -11.09 0.05 -1.98
CA SER A 27 -11.22 -1.38 -2.31
C SER A 27 -12.64 -1.86 -2.60
N GLY A 28 -13.66 -1.11 -2.20
CA GLY A 28 -15.03 -1.62 -2.07
C GLY A 28 -15.73 -2.03 -3.36
N ASP A 29 -15.33 -1.46 -4.50
CA ASP A 29 -15.91 -1.76 -5.80
C ASP A 29 -15.06 -2.70 -6.68
N GLY A 30 -13.91 -3.14 -6.17
CA GLY A 30 -12.97 -4.03 -6.86
C GLY A 30 -12.10 -3.37 -7.94
N GLN A 31 -12.32 -2.10 -8.29
CA GLN A 31 -11.55 -1.44 -9.36
C GLN A 31 -10.06 -1.32 -9.00
N LEU A 32 -9.73 -1.04 -7.73
CA LEU A 32 -8.34 -1.02 -7.27
C LEU A 32 -7.68 -2.39 -7.39
N ARG A 33 -8.40 -3.46 -7.04
CA ARG A 33 -7.90 -4.83 -7.13
C ARG A 33 -7.54 -5.19 -8.58
N GLU A 34 -8.43 -4.90 -9.53
CA GLU A 34 -8.17 -5.13 -10.97
C GLU A 34 -6.97 -4.32 -11.46
N LEU A 35 -6.88 -3.04 -11.07
CA LEU A 35 -5.77 -2.18 -11.43
C LEU A 35 -4.43 -2.71 -10.91
N MET A 36 -4.38 -3.14 -9.65
CA MET A 36 -3.17 -3.71 -9.04
C MET A 36 -2.77 -5.01 -9.75
N GLN A 37 -3.73 -5.89 -10.07
CA GLN A 37 -3.46 -7.10 -10.83
C GLN A 37 -2.85 -6.80 -12.20
N GLU A 38 -3.45 -5.86 -12.93
CA GLU A 38 -2.97 -5.49 -14.26
C GLU A 38 -1.55 -4.91 -14.19
N ARG A 39 -1.30 -3.98 -13.26
CA ARG A 39 0.05 -3.41 -13.09
C ARG A 39 1.11 -4.44 -12.74
N ARG A 40 0.80 -5.40 -11.86
CA ARG A 40 1.72 -6.49 -11.48
C ARG A 40 2.01 -7.46 -12.63
N ARG A 41 1.08 -7.61 -13.58
CA ARG A 41 1.32 -8.41 -14.80
C ARG A 41 2.27 -7.72 -15.78
N HIS A 42 2.19 -6.40 -15.88
CA HIS A 42 3.02 -5.62 -16.82
C HIS A 42 4.38 -5.20 -16.27
N LEU A 43 4.54 -5.17 -14.94
CA LEU A 43 5.77 -4.76 -14.28
C LEU A 43 6.48 -5.96 -13.64
N SER A 44 7.80 -6.02 -13.78
CA SER A 44 8.63 -7.17 -13.37
C SER A 44 8.90 -7.25 -11.86
N ASP A 45 8.49 -6.24 -11.08
CA ASP A 45 8.84 -6.09 -9.66
C ASP A 45 7.82 -6.73 -8.69
N GLY A 46 6.79 -7.39 -9.21
CA GLY A 46 5.77 -8.11 -8.43
C GLY A 46 4.78 -7.23 -7.65
N SER A 47 5.13 -5.97 -7.37
CA SER A 47 4.26 -4.99 -6.69
C SER A 47 3.52 -4.08 -7.68
N GLY A 48 4.11 -3.83 -8.85
CA GLY A 48 3.64 -2.81 -9.79
C GLY A 48 3.83 -1.38 -9.28
N GLY A 49 4.68 -1.20 -8.26
CA GLY A 49 4.87 0.05 -7.53
C GLY A 49 3.70 0.44 -6.63
N LEU A 50 2.80 -0.50 -6.31
CA LEU A 50 1.62 -0.31 -5.49
C LEU A 50 1.50 -1.38 -4.40
N TRP A 51 1.22 -0.96 -3.18
CA TRP A 51 1.01 -1.87 -2.04
C TRP A 51 -0.25 -1.47 -1.28
N TYR A 52 -1.16 -2.41 -1.11
CA TYR A 52 -2.41 -2.17 -0.40
C TYR A 52 -2.19 -2.39 1.09
N LEU A 53 -2.59 -1.42 1.90
CA LEU A 53 -2.52 -1.48 3.35
C LEU A 53 -3.95 -1.55 3.89
N SER A 54 -4.31 -2.73 4.36
CA SER A 54 -5.55 -2.95 5.08
C SER A 54 -5.54 -2.25 6.44
N PRO A 55 -6.71 -2.11 7.09
CA PRO A 55 -6.80 -1.45 8.39
C PRO A 55 -5.89 -2.07 9.46
N GLU A 56 -5.65 -3.39 9.40
CA GLU A 56 -4.71 -4.09 10.29
C GLU A 56 -3.25 -3.67 10.05
N HIS A 57 -2.77 -3.65 8.81
CA HIS A 57 -1.41 -3.20 8.48
C HIS A 57 -1.20 -1.72 8.84
N LEU A 58 -2.21 -0.88 8.66
CA LEU A 58 -2.15 0.51 9.08
C LEU A 58 -2.09 0.68 10.60
N ALA A 59 -2.72 -0.21 11.36
CA ALA A 59 -2.65 -0.18 12.81
C ALA A 59 -1.22 -0.46 13.31
N GLU A 60 -0.47 -1.30 12.61
CA GLU A 60 0.94 -1.59 12.89
C GLU A 60 1.84 -0.37 12.59
N LEU A 61 1.50 0.42 11.58
CA LEU A 61 2.22 1.64 11.18
C LEU A 61 1.92 2.88 12.04
N ARG A 62 1.08 2.76 13.06
CA ARG A 62 0.70 3.87 13.97
C ARG A 62 1.90 4.56 14.64
N PHE A 63 3.03 3.88 14.76
CA PHE A 63 4.27 4.43 15.33
C PHE A 63 4.98 5.42 14.41
N CYS A 64 4.57 5.55 13.14
CA CYS A 64 5.20 6.45 12.16
C CYS A 64 4.64 7.89 12.16
N GLY A 65 3.91 8.31 13.20
CA GLY A 65 3.35 9.66 13.29
C GLY A 65 2.09 9.89 12.46
N LEU A 66 1.46 8.81 12.00
CA LEU A 66 0.18 8.81 11.31
C LEU A 66 -0.96 8.80 12.35
N GLU A 67 -1.66 9.94 12.52
CA GLU A 67 -2.88 10.01 13.33
C GLU A 67 -4.04 9.31 12.60
N LEU A 68 -4.08 7.98 12.68
CA LEU A 68 -5.11 7.16 12.07
C LEU A 68 -6.11 6.68 13.12
N SER A 69 -7.39 6.94 12.88
CA SER A 69 -8.49 6.31 13.61
C SER A 69 -8.40 4.78 13.45
N ALA A 70 -8.35 4.05 14.56
CA ALA A 70 -8.12 2.60 14.55
C ALA A 70 -9.16 1.89 13.69
N GLY A 71 -8.73 0.98 12.81
CA GLY A 71 -9.62 0.03 12.12
C GLY A 71 -10.62 0.65 11.13
N SER A 72 -10.55 1.96 10.89
CA SER A 72 -11.56 2.69 10.10
C SER A 72 -11.05 3.13 8.73
N ASN A 73 -9.74 3.00 8.50
CA ASN A 73 -9.09 3.48 7.30
C ASN A 73 -8.37 2.34 6.58
N GLU A 74 -8.30 2.44 5.27
CA GLU A 74 -7.41 1.69 4.40
C GLU A 74 -6.44 2.65 3.71
N ALA A 75 -5.38 2.11 3.12
CA ALA A 75 -4.47 2.93 2.36
C ALA A 75 -3.82 2.20 1.20
N LEU A 76 -3.23 3.01 0.32
CA LEU A 76 -2.41 2.54 -0.78
C LEU A 76 -1.05 3.24 -0.70
N ALA A 77 0.02 2.49 -0.56
CA ALA A 77 1.37 3.00 -0.70
C ALA A 77 1.78 2.98 -2.18
N ILE A 78 2.28 4.10 -2.67
CA ILE A 78 2.45 4.37 -4.10
C ILE A 78 3.86 4.91 -4.33
N ARG A 79 4.65 4.20 -5.12
CA ARG A 79 6.04 4.61 -5.42
C ARG A 79 6.13 5.80 -6.39
N ASP A 80 5.26 5.84 -7.41
CA ASP A 80 5.29 6.89 -8.44
C ASP A 80 4.38 8.06 -8.04
N PRO A 81 4.91 9.28 -7.82
CA PRO A 81 4.11 10.45 -7.45
C PRO A 81 3.00 10.78 -8.46
N ARG A 82 3.23 10.55 -9.77
CA ARG A 82 2.22 10.81 -10.80
C ARG A 82 1.07 9.82 -10.70
N ALA A 83 1.38 8.56 -10.44
CA ALA A 83 0.38 7.56 -10.15
C ALA A 83 -0.41 7.90 -8.88
N ALA A 84 0.25 8.46 -7.86
CA ALA A 84 -0.39 8.87 -6.62
C ALA A 84 -1.44 9.96 -6.84
N GLU A 85 -1.09 11.01 -7.59
CA GLU A 85 -2.02 12.08 -7.95
C GLU A 85 -3.22 11.54 -8.74
N TRP A 86 -2.98 10.69 -9.74
CA TRP A 86 -4.06 10.09 -10.54
C TRP A 86 -4.97 9.18 -9.70
N LEU A 87 -4.40 8.38 -8.79
CA LEU A 87 -5.15 7.50 -7.90
C LEU A 87 -5.98 8.29 -6.89
N GLN A 88 -5.46 9.41 -6.36
CA GLN A 88 -6.22 10.32 -5.50
C GLN A 88 -7.41 10.93 -6.24
N LEU A 89 -7.24 11.35 -7.50
CA LEU A 89 -8.35 11.90 -8.30
C LEU A 89 -9.41 10.83 -8.59
N ARG A 90 -9.00 9.57 -8.80
CA ARG A 90 -9.90 8.47 -9.13
C ARG A 90 -10.70 7.99 -7.92
N PHE A 91 -10.04 7.74 -6.81
CA PHE A 91 -10.64 7.08 -5.63
C PHE A 91 -10.95 8.05 -4.49
N GLY A 92 -10.50 9.31 -4.58
CA GLY A 92 -10.54 10.28 -3.49
C GLY A 92 -9.46 9.97 -2.44
N GLY A 93 -9.66 10.48 -1.23
CA GLY A 93 -8.73 10.30 -0.10
C GLY A 93 -7.67 11.39 0.00
N GLN A 94 -6.74 11.21 0.95
CA GLN A 94 -5.70 12.17 1.28
C GLN A 94 -4.32 11.57 1.04
N LEU A 95 -3.49 12.26 0.27
CA LEU A 95 -2.08 11.91 0.08
C LEU A 95 -1.22 12.42 1.23
N GLN A 96 -0.29 11.57 1.67
CA GLN A 96 0.73 11.92 2.66
C GLN A 96 2.06 11.25 2.29
N PRO A 97 3.18 11.99 2.26
CA PRO A 97 4.50 11.39 2.05
C PRO A 97 4.92 10.59 3.28
N ILE A 98 5.53 9.42 3.06
CA ILE A 98 6.08 8.57 4.12
C ILE A 98 7.25 7.72 3.59
N SER A 99 8.21 7.41 4.46
CA SER A 99 9.28 6.46 4.18
C SER A 99 8.98 5.12 4.86
N LEU A 100 8.79 4.07 4.07
CA LEU A 100 8.47 2.72 4.56
C LEU A 100 9.59 1.72 4.24
N SER A 101 9.73 0.67 5.05
CA SER A 101 10.67 -0.42 4.77
C SER A 101 10.25 -1.15 3.49
N SER A 102 11.16 -1.25 2.51
CA SER A 102 10.91 -2.00 1.29
C SER A 102 10.66 -3.48 1.59
N ALA A 103 11.39 -4.04 2.55
CA ALA A 103 11.24 -5.44 2.93
C ALA A 103 9.85 -5.69 3.51
N TRP A 104 9.38 -4.79 4.40
CA TRP A 104 8.06 -4.90 5.00
C TRP A 104 6.95 -4.77 3.95
N LEU A 105 7.06 -3.81 3.02
CA LEU A 105 6.08 -3.65 1.93
C LEU A 105 5.99 -4.92 1.06
N MET A 106 7.11 -5.59 0.82
CA MET A 106 7.15 -6.79 0.00
C MET A 106 6.70 -8.04 0.75
N ASP A 107 6.76 -8.07 2.08
CA ASP A 107 6.35 -9.23 2.87
C ASP A 107 4.87 -9.14 3.27
N GLU A 108 4.46 -7.99 3.81
CA GLU A 108 3.14 -7.81 4.44
C GLU A 108 2.10 -7.15 3.51
N ALA A 109 2.54 -6.32 2.54
CA ALA A 109 1.64 -5.45 1.77
C ALA A 109 1.47 -5.86 0.29
N LEU A 110 1.86 -7.09 -0.06
CA LEU A 110 1.65 -7.64 -1.40
C LEU A 110 0.25 -8.23 -1.60
N GLU A 111 -0.57 -8.36 -0.57
CA GLU A 111 -1.94 -8.83 -0.76
C GLU A 111 -2.73 -7.86 -1.65
N LEU A 112 -3.69 -8.39 -2.39
CA LEU A 112 -4.63 -7.59 -3.16
C LEU A 112 -5.81 -7.20 -2.28
N PRO A 113 -6.44 -6.03 -2.50
CA PRO A 113 -7.68 -5.69 -1.81
C PRO A 113 -8.75 -6.76 -2.01
N ALA A 114 -9.68 -6.86 -1.07
CA ALA A 114 -10.78 -7.81 -1.13
C ALA A 114 -11.53 -7.71 -2.48
N PRO A 115 -12.02 -8.83 -3.04
CA PRO A 115 -12.83 -8.77 -4.24
C PRO A 115 -14.13 -7.99 -3.97
N ALA A 116 -14.66 -7.34 -5.00
CA ALA A 116 -15.94 -6.64 -4.89
C ALA A 116 -17.04 -7.63 -4.45
N PRO A 117 -18.00 -7.20 -3.62
CA PRO A 117 -19.15 -8.04 -3.30
C PRO A 117 -19.90 -8.39 -4.59
N LEU A 118 -20.21 -9.68 -4.76
CA LEU A 118 -21.03 -10.13 -5.88
C LEU A 118 -22.36 -9.39 -5.85
N ALA A 119 -22.73 -8.75 -6.97
CA ALA A 119 -24.06 -8.18 -7.12
C ALA A 119 -25.08 -9.28 -6.88
N ASN A 120 -26.02 -9.04 -5.96
CA ASN A 120 -27.13 -9.96 -5.72
C ASN A 120 -28.08 -9.85 -6.92
N VAL A 121 -27.79 -10.63 -7.97
CA VAL A 121 -28.70 -10.78 -9.13
C VAL A 121 -29.83 -11.69 -8.67
N GLY A 122 -30.87 -11.07 -8.10
CA GLY A 122 -32.14 -11.71 -7.78
C GLY A 122 -33.03 -11.88 -9.01
#